data_AF-A0A7S4MCM0-F1
#
_entry.id   AF-A0A7S4MCM0-F1
#
_cell.length_a   1.000
_cell.length_b   1.000
_cell.length_c   1.000
_cell.angle_alpha   90.00
_cell.angle_beta   90.00
_cell.angle_gamma   90.00
#
_symmetry.space_group_name_H-M   'P 1'
#
loop_
_entity.id
_entity.type
_entity.pdbx_description
1 polymer ?
#
loop_
_entity_poly.entity_id
_entity_poly.type
_entity_poly.pdbx_seq_one_letter_code
_entity_poly.pdbx_strand_id
1 'polypeptide(L)'
;AGSLTTADRRLFHAWQGGGEGDEWRVEQIVLEVKHRVRSLKVPPPFYDTLQTVTYCLMLGCRAGDLVQCVRAAAGAPTIHVTRVELDESHARHREMWHAVVLPRLHAFAAAVHRLRACSRARYALLCAPPERREAIVRRECPTLFS
;
A
#
# COMPACT_ATOMS: atom_id res chain seq x y z
N ALA A 1 -5.17 17.26 17.63
CA ALA A 1 -4.99 15.97 18.32
C ALA A 1 -6.29 15.67 19.08
N GLY A 2 -7.16 14.83 18.52
CA GLY A 2 -8.40 14.44 19.20
C GLY A 2 -8.10 13.36 20.22
N SER A 3 -8.27 13.66 21.50
CA SER A 3 -8.15 12.68 22.58
C SER A 3 -9.27 11.64 22.44
N LEU A 4 -8.91 10.36 22.36
CA LEU A 4 -9.85 9.26 22.53
C LEU A 4 -10.51 9.36 23.90
N THR A 5 -11.81 9.11 23.97
CA THR A 5 -12.58 9.27 25.20
C THR A 5 -12.45 8.03 26.09
N THR A 6 -12.70 8.18 27.38
CA THR A 6 -12.67 7.09 28.39
C THR A 6 -13.64 5.93 28.05
N ALA A 7 -14.63 6.15 27.18
CA ALA A 7 -15.52 5.12 26.68
C ALA A 7 -14.85 4.22 25.63
N ASP A 8 -13.99 4.76 24.76
CA ASP A 8 -13.25 3.99 23.75
C ASP A 8 -12.28 2.99 24.40
N ARG A 9 -11.69 3.37 25.55
CA ARG A 9 -10.82 2.49 26.33
C ARG A 9 -11.54 1.27 26.91
N ARG A 10 -12.86 1.32 27.13
CA ARG A 10 -13.60 0.21 27.75
C ARG A 10 -13.92 -0.92 26.78
N LEU A 11 -14.00 -0.65 25.48
CA LEU A 11 -14.25 -1.69 24.49
C LEU A 11 -13.05 -2.63 24.30
N PHE A 12 -11.82 -2.15 24.54
CA PHE A 12 -10.60 -2.97 24.44
C PHE A 12 -10.35 -3.86 25.66
N HIS A 13 -10.96 -3.58 26.80
CA HIS A 13 -10.76 -4.34 28.05
C HIS A 13 -11.73 -5.52 28.25
N ALA A 14 -12.66 -5.76 27.31
CA ALA A 14 -13.75 -6.72 27.49
C ALA A 14 -13.52 -8.11 26.86
N TRP A 15 -12.29 -8.46 26.47
CA TRP A 15 -11.95 -9.82 26.04
C TRP A 15 -10.95 -10.45 27.00
N GLN A 16 -11.46 -11.04 28.10
CA GLN A 16 -10.69 -11.94 28.95
C GLN A 16 -10.83 -13.36 28.42
N GLY A 17 -9.90 -13.78 27.58
CA GLY A 17 -9.88 -15.11 26.99
C GLY A 17 -8.48 -15.50 26.53
N GLY A 18 -7.53 -15.60 27.46
CA GLY A 18 -6.19 -16.12 27.18
C GLY A 18 -5.74 -17.02 28.32
N GLY A 19 -5.51 -18.30 28.04
CA GLY A 19 -4.90 -19.24 28.98
C GLY A 19 -3.46 -18.81 29.33
N GLU A 20 -2.95 -19.32 30.45
CA GLU A 20 -1.60 -19.03 30.94
C GLU A 20 -0.53 -19.39 29.89
N GLY A 21 0.02 -18.36 29.21
CA GLY A 21 1.13 -18.54 28.28
C GLY A 21 1.23 -17.53 27.13
N ASP A 22 0.11 -16.91 26.70
CA ASP A 22 0.15 -15.96 25.59
C ASP A 22 0.49 -14.55 26.08
N GLU A 23 1.72 -14.09 25.79
CA GLU A 23 2.13 -12.70 26.00
C GLU A 23 1.51 -11.80 24.93
N TRP A 24 0.31 -11.28 25.20
CA TRP A 24 -0.34 -10.33 24.31
C TRP A 24 0.38 -8.97 24.32
N ARG A 25 0.74 -8.47 23.14
CA ARG A 25 1.37 -7.16 22.97
C ARG A 25 0.49 -6.24 22.13
N VAL A 26 0.33 -5.00 22.60
CA VAL A 26 -0.30 -3.95 21.81
C VAL A 26 0.70 -3.47 20.76
N GLU A 27 0.33 -3.57 19.50
CA GLU A 27 1.15 -3.12 18.38
C GLU A 27 0.42 -2.03 17.59
N GLN A 28 1.18 -1.01 17.17
CA GLN A 28 0.70 -0.04 16.20
C GLN A 28 0.81 -0.62 14.79
N ILE A 29 -0.33 -0.74 14.11
CA ILE A 29 -0.41 -1.22 12.73
C ILE A 29 -0.98 -0.14 11.80
N VAL A 30 -0.72 -0.28 10.51
CA VAL A 30 -1.46 0.47 9.48
C VAL A 30 -2.82 -0.19 9.24
N LEU A 31 -3.87 0.61 9.05
CA LEU A 31 -5.17 0.11 8.58
C LEU A 31 -5.48 0.72 7.21
N GLU A 32 -5.49 -0.09 6.17
CA GLU A 32 -5.86 0.33 4.81
C GLU A 32 -7.23 -0.24 4.45
N VAL A 33 -8.24 0.63 4.31
CA VAL A 33 -9.63 0.21 4.09
C VAL A 33 -10.04 0.47 2.64
N LYS A 34 -10.41 -0.61 1.93
CA LYS A 34 -10.95 -0.57 0.57
C LYS A 34 -12.42 -0.96 0.57
N HIS A 35 -13.27 0.00 0.23
CA HIS A 35 -14.66 -0.30 -0.06
C HIS A 35 -14.81 -0.74 -1.53
N ARG A 36 -15.12 -2.01 -1.75
CA ARG A 36 -15.24 -2.63 -3.07
C ARG A 36 -16.68 -2.53 -3.57
N VAL A 37 -16.83 -2.13 -4.83
CA VAL A 37 -18.14 -1.91 -5.45
C VAL A 37 -18.87 -3.21 -5.78
N ARG A 38 -18.14 -4.23 -6.26
CA ARG A 38 -18.74 -5.47 -6.78
C ARG A 38 -18.44 -6.70 -5.93
N SER A 39 -17.17 -6.89 -5.59
CA SER A 39 -16.72 -8.08 -4.87
C SER A 39 -15.40 -7.85 -4.15
N LEU A 40 -15.17 -8.66 -3.12
CA LEU A 40 -13.88 -8.79 -2.47
C LEU A 40 -12.87 -9.40 -3.45
N LYS A 41 -11.59 -9.07 -3.26
CA LYS A 41 -10.47 -9.64 -4.03
C LYS A 41 -9.62 -10.47 -3.08
N VAL A 42 -9.67 -11.79 -3.22
CA VAL A 42 -8.94 -12.73 -2.36
C VAL A 42 -8.14 -13.68 -3.28
N PRO A 43 -6.80 -13.61 -3.30
CA PRO A 43 -5.96 -12.66 -2.55
C PRO A 43 -6.15 -11.20 -3.00
N PRO A 44 -5.80 -10.20 -2.17
CA PRO A 44 -5.86 -8.80 -2.56
C PRO A 44 -4.95 -8.52 -3.77
N PRO A 45 -5.29 -7.53 -4.62
CA PRO A 45 -4.42 -7.13 -5.71
C PRO A 45 -3.05 -6.69 -5.19
N PHE A 46 -2.00 -7.02 -5.95
CA PHE A 46 -0.62 -6.71 -5.56
C PHE A 46 -0.40 -5.21 -5.27
N TYR A 47 -1.00 -4.31 -6.06
CA TYR A 47 -0.85 -2.87 -5.86
C TYR A 47 -1.45 -2.39 -4.53
N ASP A 48 -2.51 -3.02 -4.02
CA ASP A 48 -3.07 -2.67 -2.71
C ASP A 48 -2.16 -3.16 -1.58
N THR A 49 -1.51 -4.32 -1.77
CA THR A 49 -0.49 -4.83 -0.86
C THR A 49 0.73 -3.89 -0.82
N LEU A 50 1.24 -3.50 -1.99
CA LEU A 50 2.36 -2.58 -2.11
C LEU A 50 2.06 -1.21 -1.49
N GLN A 51 0.83 -0.72 -1.63
CA GLN A 51 0.37 0.50 -0.96
C GLN A 51 0.44 0.36 0.57
N THR A 52 -0.05 -0.76 1.12
CA THR A 52 -0.01 -1.03 2.56
C THR A 52 1.44 -1.13 3.07
N VAL A 53 2.31 -1.84 2.34
CA VAL A 53 3.76 -1.90 2.62
C VAL A 53 4.38 -0.51 2.65
N THR A 54 4.04 0.35 1.68
CA THR A 54 4.52 1.73 1.60
C THR A 54 4.17 2.51 2.86
N TYR A 55 2.92 2.44 3.31
CA TYR A 55 2.49 3.12 4.53
C TYR A 55 3.14 2.54 5.78
N CYS A 56 3.32 1.23 5.88
CA CYS A 56 4.03 0.61 7.00
C CYS A 56 5.45 1.14 7.11
N LEU A 57 6.18 1.23 5.98
CA LEU A 57 7.53 1.79 5.93
C LEU A 57 7.56 3.29 6.28
N MET A 58 6.60 4.08 5.78
CA MET A 58 6.52 5.51 6.06
C MET A 58 6.19 5.83 7.53
N LEU A 59 5.38 4.99 8.17
CA LEU A 59 4.87 5.22 9.53
C LEU A 59 5.63 4.43 10.60
N GLY A 60 6.62 3.62 10.20
CA GLY A 60 7.40 2.79 11.12
C GLY A 60 6.63 1.60 11.71
N CYS A 61 5.54 1.16 11.07
CA CYS A 61 4.79 -0.01 11.51
C CYS A 61 5.40 -1.29 10.92
N ARG A 62 5.43 -2.38 11.69
CA ARG A 62 5.92 -3.69 11.19
C ARG A 62 4.89 -4.42 10.32
N ALA A 63 3.62 -4.08 10.50
CA ALA A 63 2.51 -4.69 9.81
C ALA A 63 1.38 -3.70 9.52
N GLY A 64 0.52 -4.09 8.60
CA GLY A 64 -0.75 -3.43 8.34
C GLY A 64 -1.85 -4.42 8.00
N ASP A 65 -3.09 -4.02 8.25
CA ASP A 65 -4.28 -4.76 7.87
C ASP A 65 -4.93 -4.09 6.67
N LEU A 66 -5.00 -4.84 5.57
CA LEU A 66 -5.76 -4.49 4.39
C LEU A 66 -7.19 -5.01 4.57
N VAL A 67 -8.12 -4.09 4.84
CA VAL A 67 -9.53 -4.38 5.06
C VAL A 67 -10.30 -4.12 3.77
N GLN A 68 -10.99 -5.13 3.26
CA GLN A 68 -11.91 -5.02 2.15
C GLN A 68 -13.34 -5.15 2.64
N CYS A 69 -14.20 -4.22 2.24
CA CYS A 69 -15.61 -4.24 2.58
C CYS A 69 -16.45 -4.20 1.30
N VAL A 70 -17.51 -5.00 1.21
CA VAL A 70 -18.54 -4.92 0.17
C VAL A 70 -19.88 -4.72 0.85
N ARG A 71 -20.64 -3.72 0.40
CA ARG A 71 -22.04 -3.53 0.85
C ARG A 71 -22.89 -4.69 0.37
N ALA A 72 -23.67 -5.25 1.29
CA ALA A 72 -24.80 -6.09 0.93
C ALA A 72 -25.99 -5.20 0.48
N ALA A 73 -26.76 -5.67 -0.50
CA ALA A 73 -28.00 -5.00 -0.91
C ALA A 73 -29.06 -5.03 0.21
N ALA A 74 -29.05 -6.08 1.04
CA ALA A 74 -29.78 -6.19 2.30
C ALA A 74 -28.90 -6.94 3.31
N GLY A 75 -28.87 -6.49 4.56
CA GLY A 75 -28.10 -7.12 5.64
C GLY A 75 -26.72 -6.49 5.91
N ALA A 76 -25.89 -7.21 6.67
CA ALA A 76 -24.57 -6.76 7.08
C ALA A 76 -23.55 -6.78 5.93
N PRO A 77 -22.58 -5.85 5.89
CA PRO A 77 -21.54 -5.85 4.86
C PRO A 77 -20.61 -7.07 5.00
N THR A 78 -20.09 -7.55 3.87
CA THR A 78 -19.05 -8.58 3.88
C THR A 78 -17.69 -7.91 4.06
N ILE A 79 -16.95 -8.31 5.09
CA ILE A 79 -15.63 -7.77 5.41
C ILE A 79 -14.61 -8.90 5.31
N HIS A 80 -13.47 -8.60 4.67
CA HIS A 80 -12.32 -9.49 4.61
C HIS A 80 -11.05 -8.71 4.96
N VAL A 81 -10.23 -9.27 5.83
CA VAL A 81 -8.98 -8.66 6.29
C VAL A 81 -7.81 -9.52 5.83
N THR A 82 -6.80 -8.89 5.24
CA THR A 82 -5.53 -9.52 4.92
C THR A 82 -4.43 -8.80 5.69
N ARG A 83 -3.73 -9.53 6.56
CA ARG A 83 -2.54 -9.04 7.27
C ARG A 83 -1.37 -8.97 6.30
N VAL A 84 -0.68 -7.84 6.29
CA VAL A 84 0.52 -7.57 5.49
C VAL A 84 1.67 -7.29 6.45
N GLU A 85 2.65 -8.19 6.48
CA GLU A 85 3.83 -8.09 7.35
C GLU A 85 5.07 -7.75 6.53
N LEU A 86 5.87 -6.82 7.05
CA LEU A 86 7.07 -6.36 6.35
C LEU A 86 8.16 -7.42 6.26
N ASP A 87 8.33 -8.21 7.32
CA ASP A 87 9.52 -9.06 7.52
C ASP A 87 9.19 -10.57 7.53
N GLU A 88 8.03 -10.94 8.08
CA GLU A 88 7.63 -12.34 8.30
C GLU A 88 6.92 -12.97 7.09
N SER A 89 6.53 -12.17 6.09
CA SER A 89 5.89 -12.68 4.88
C SER A 89 6.90 -13.38 3.95
N HIS A 90 6.46 -14.43 3.25
CA HIS A 90 7.25 -15.08 2.18
C HIS A 90 7.72 -14.09 1.10
N ALA A 91 7.02 -12.96 0.96
CA ALA A 91 7.35 -11.92 0.02
C ALA A 91 8.47 -10.97 0.50
N ARG A 92 8.94 -11.10 1.75
CA ARG A 92 10.04 -10.32 2.35
C ARG A 92 9.95 -8.84 2.01
N HIS A 93 8.77 -8.26 2.25
CA HIS A 93 8.37 -6.96 1.70
C HIS A 93 9.37 -5.83 1.99
N ARG A 94 9.97 -5.77 3.18
CA ARG A 94 10.98 -4.76 3.52
C ARG A 94 12.22 -4.89 2.63
N GLU A 95 12.76 -6.09 2.52
CA GLU A 95 13.95 -6.33 1.70
C GLU A 95 13.64 -6.05 0.22
N MET A 96 12.54 -6.57 -0.31
CA MET A 96 12.13 -6.35 -1.70
C MET A 96 11.85 -4.88 -2.00
N TRP A 97 11.34 -4.13 -1.02
CA TRP A 97 11.19 -2.68 -1.13
C TRP A 97 12.54 -2.00 -1.40
N HIS A 98 13.55 -2.29 -0.58
CA HIS A 98 14.88 -1.70 -0.72
C HIS A 98 15.63 -2.21 -1.96
N ALA A 99 15.50 -3.50 -2.28
CA ALA A 99 16.22 -4.12 -3.39
C ALA A 99 15.63 -3.76 -4.77
N VAL A 100 14.30 -3.59 -4.87
CA VAL A 100 13.61 -3.47 -6.16
C VAL A 100 12.79 -2.19 -6.26
N VAL A 101 11.87 -1.95 -5.32
CA VAL A 101 10.86 -0.88 -5.47
C VAL A 101 11.50 0.49 -5.37
N LEU A 102 12.28 0.73 -4.31
CA LEU A 102 12.88 2.03 -4.03
C LEU A 102 13.85 2.50 -5.14
N PRO A 103 14.77 1.65 -5.65
CA PRO A 103 15.62 2.04 -6.79
C PRO A 103 14.81 2.41 -8.03
N ARG A 104 13.74 1.66 -8.34
CA ARG A 104 12.87 1.92 -9.49
C ARG A 104 12.08 3.23 -9.31
N LEU A 105 11.61 3.53 -8.09
CA LEU A 105 10.95 4.79 -7.77
C LEU A 105 11.91 5.99 -7.94
N HIS A 106 13.16 5.87 -7.50
CA HIS A 106 14.18 6.90 -7.73
C HIS A 106 14.45 7.12 -9.22
N ALA A 107 14.61 6.05 -10.00
CA ALA A 107 14.81 6.13 -11.44
C ALA A 107 13.63 6.83 -12.15
N PHE A 108 12.40 6.46 -11.76
CA PHE A 108 11.18 7.09 -12.27
C PHE A 108 11.10 8.57 -11.90
N ALA A 109 11.32 8.92 -10.63
CA ALA A 109 11.32 10.30 -10.17
C ALA A 109 12.38 11.15 -10.91
N ALA A 110 13.59 10.62 -11.09
CA ALA A 110 14.65 11.29 -11.84
C ALA A 110 14.25 11.55 -13.31
N ALA A 111 13.59 10.58 -13.95
CA ALA A 111 13.07 10.74 -15.31
C ALA A 111 12.00 11.84 -15.39
N VAL A 112 11.07 11.87 -14.44
CA VAL A 112 10.05 12.93 -14.32
C VAL A 112 10.72 14.29 -14.15
N HIS A 113 11.72 14.41 -13.28
CA HIS A 113 12.45 15.66 -13.07
C HIS A 113 13.19 16.13 -14.33
N ARG A 114 13.88 15.23 -15.05
CA ARG A 114 14.53 15.56 -16.33
C ARG A 114 13.55 16.08 -17.37
N LEU A 115 12.41 15.39 -17.54
CA LEU A 115 11.36 15.81 -18.46
C LEU A 115 10.79 17.17 -18.08
N ARG A 116 10.54 17.41 -16.78
CA ARG A 116 10.01 18.69 -16.30
C ARG A 116 11.00 19.84 -16.44
N ALA A 117 12.30 19.59 -16.31
CA ALA A 117 13.34 20.60 -16.44
C ALA A 117 13.54 21.07 -17.90
N CYS A 118 13.18 20.25 -18.89
CA CYS A 118 13.33 20.58 -20.30
C CYS A 118 11.99 20.81 -20.98
N SER A 119 11.59 22.08 -21.18
CA SER A 119 10.33 22.43 -21.85
C SER A 119 10.17 21.78 -23.23
N ARG A 120 11.25 21.65 -24.00
CA ARG A 120 11.22 20.97 -25.31
C ARG A 120 10.94 19.47 -25.18
N ALA A 121 11.58 18.78 -24.23
CA ALA A 121 11.37 17.35 -24.01
C ALA A 121 9.94 17.07 -23.48
N ARG A 122 9.46 17.90 -22.54
CA ARG A 122 8.08 17.86 -22.06
C ARG A 122 7.07 18.09 -23.20
N TYR A 123 7.29 19.11 -24.02
CA TYR A 123 6.43 19.39 -25.18
C TYR A 123 6.42 18.21 -26.16
N ALA A 124 7.60 17.68 -26.49
CA ALA A 124 7.72 16.52 -27.37
C ALA A 124 6.96 15.29 -26.84
N LEU A 125 6.99 15.03 -25.52
CA LEU A 125 6.22 13.95 -24.90
C LEU A 125 4.71 14.21 -24.97
N LEU A 126 4.25 15.41 -24.60
CA LEU A 126 2.81 15.73 -24.55
C LEU A 126 2.16 15.73 -25.94
N CYS A 127 2.88 16.23 -26.95
CA CYS A 127 2.36 16.34 -28.32
C CYS A 127 2.66 15.11 -29.19
N ALA A 128 3.45 14.14 -28.71
CA ALA A 128 3.73 12.91 -29.46
C ALA A 128 2.48 12.02 -29.60
N PRO A 129 2.34 11.26 -30.70
CA PRO A 129 1.37 10.19 -30.81
C PRO A 129 1.73 9.00 -29.88
N PRO A 130 0.78 8.10 -29.56
CA PRO A 130 0.95 7.06 -28.53
C PRO A 130 2.23 6.23 -28.66
N GLU A 131 2.53 5.73 -29.85
CA GLU A 131 3.71 4.92 -30.15
C GLU A 131 5.02 5.67 -29.88
N ARG A 132 5.05 6.99 -30.15
CA ARG A 132 6.21 7.83 -29.91
C ARG A 132 6.33 8.26 -28.46
N ARG A 133 5.22 8.37 -27.73
CA ARG A 133 5.22 8.60 -26.28
C ARG A 133 5.90 7.45 -25.55
N GLU A 134 5.54 6.22 -25.90
CA GLU A 134 6.14 5.03 -25.30
C GLU A 134 7.65 4.97 -25.54
N ALA A 135 8.10 5.23 -26.77
CA ALA A 135 9.52 5.30 -27.09
C ALA A 135 10.26 6.38 -26.27
N ILE A 136 9.63 7.55 -26.06
CA ILE A 136 10.18 8.60 -25.20
C ILE A 136 10.27 8.11 -23.75
N VAL A 137 9.20 7.53 -23.19
CA VAL A 137 9.18 7.05 -21.80
C VAL A 137 10.17 5.91 -21.59
N ARG A 138 10.29 4.96 -22.52
CA ARG A 138 11.30 3.88 -22.49
C ARG A 138 12.72 4.41 -22.47
N ARG A 139 13.01 5.45 -23.25
CA ARG A 139 14.32 6.11 -23.25
C ARG A 139 14.58 6.83 -21.93
N GLU A 140 13.62 7.58 -21.41
CA GLU A 140 13.81 8.38 -20.19
C GLU A 140 13.82 7.55 -18.91
N CYS A 141 13.07 6.44 -18.86
CA CYS A 141 12.92 5.56 -17.71
C CYS A 141 12.90 4.06 -18.12
N PRO A 142 14.05 3.48 -18.48
CA PRO A 142 14.11 2.08 -18.96
C PRO A 142 13.59 1.06 -17.93
N THR A 143 13.83 1.32 -16.65
CA THR A 143 13.45 0.45 -15.52
C THR A 143 11.94 0.27 -15.34
N LEU A 144 11.11 1.07 -16.02
CA LEU A 144 9.66 0.93 -15.99
C LEU A 144 9.19 -0.28 -16.82
N PHE A 145 10.05 -0.81 -17.70
CA PHE A 145 9.71 -1.86 -18.66
C PHE A 145 10.53 -3.15 -18.49
N SER A 146 11.34 -3.23 -17.44
CA SER A 146 12.21 -4.36 -17.10
C SER A 146 11.71 -5.14 -15.90
#